data_AF-A0AAD6V0R7-F1
#
_entry.id   AF-A0AAD6V0R7-F1
#
_cell.length_a   1.000
_cell.length_b   1.000
_cell.length_c   1.000
_cell.angle_alpha   90.00
_cell.angle_beta   90.00
_cell.angle_gamma   90.00
#
_symmetry.space_group_name_H-M   'P 1'
#
loop_
_entity.id
_entity.type
_entity.pdbx_description
1 polymer ?
#
loop_
_entity_poly.entity_id
_entity_poly.type
_entity_poly.pdbx_seq_one_letter_code
_entity_poly.pdbx_strand_id
1 'polypeptide(L)'
;MCRLGCDAVESVHHIFVDCVEFKEWRCAAGEEVSLRTERKLVEAGIVEEEDQRAILKAAKSLFVDDAAVWPLKISQYYLGRIPRIGDIVTREMVPDTVKRRKLASHLSADWHTSAIRLAGRIFGSIQRTMAARASS
;
A
#
# COMPACT_ATOMS: atom_id res chain seq x y z
N MET A 1 -19.27 -17.07 -4.53
CA MET A 1 -19.71 -15.66 -4.53
C MET A 1 -19.29 -15.02 -3.21
N CYS A 2 -18.85 -13.77 -3.23
CA CYS A 2 -18.35 -13.05 -2.06
C CYS A 2 -19.49 -12.74 -1.08
N ARG A 3 -19.24 -12.95 0.22
CA ARG A 3 -20.24 -12.70 1.27
C ARG A 3 -20.62 -11.22 1.40
N LEU A 4 -19.87 -10.32 0.79
CA LEU A 4 -20.15 -8.88 0.75
C LEU A 4 -21.00 -8.48 -0.48
N GLY A 5 -21.50 -9.44 -1.25
CA GLY A 5 -22.38 -9.18 -2.40
C GLY A 5 -21.64 -8.98 -3.72
N CYS A 6 -20.34 -9.27 -3.78
CA CYS A 6 -19.60 -9.23 -5.04
C CYS A 6 -19.77 -10.52 -5.84
N ASP A 7 -19.88 -10.39 -7.16
CA ASP A 7 -19.90 -11.51 -8.11
C ASP A 7 -18.48 -12.03 -8.41
N ALA A 8 -17.75 -12.36 -7.34
CA ALA A 8 -16.41 -12.92 -7.40
C ALA A 8 -16.28 -14.09 -6.40
N VAL A 9 -15.28 -14.94 -6.60
CA VAL A 9 -14.91 -15.95 -5.61
C VAL A 9 -14.29 -15.25 -4.42
N GLU A 10 -14.83 -15.52 -3.22
CA GLU A 10 -14.25 -15.01 -1.99
C GLU A 10 -12.87 -15.63 -1.77
N SER A 11 -11.85 -14.79 -1.85
CA SER A 11 -10.48 -15.11 -1.46
C SER A 11 -9.93 -13.98 -0.60
N VAL A 12 -8.87 -14.26 0.15
CA VAL A 12 -8.18 -13.22 0.92
C VAL A 12 -7.74 -12.09 -0.02
N HIS A 13 -7.16 -12.44 -1.17
CA HIS A 13 -6.76 -11.46 -2.19
C HIS A 13 -7.95 -10.60 -2.64
N HIS A 14 -9.07 -11.23 -3.01
CA HIS A 14 -10.27 -10.51 -3.43
C HIS A 14 -10.71 -9.52 -2.35
N ILE A 15 -10.84 -9.96 -1.10
CA ILE A 15 -11.28 -9.11 0.01
C ILE A 15 -10.38 -7.87 0.15
N PHE A 16 -9.06 -8.06 0.14
CA PHE A 16 -8.14 -6.98 0.46
C PHE A 16 -7.73 -6.13 -0.75
N VAL A 17 -7.86 -6.62 -1.98
CA VAL A 17 -7.31 -5.96 -3.18
C VAL A 17 -8.39 -5.61 -4.20
N ASP A 18 -9.37 -6.50 -4.42
CA ASP A 18 -10.33 -6.35 -5.54
C ASP A 18 -11.73 -5.93 -5.11
N CYS A 19 -12.14 -6.27 -3.88
CA CYS A 19 -13.51 -6.16 -3.42
C CYS A 19 -13.98 -4.71 -3.49
N VAL A 20 -15.07 -4.47 -4.22
CA VAL A 20 -15.59 -3.12 -4.48
C VAL A 20 -16.03 -2.42 -3.20
N GLU A 21 -16.54 -3.19 -2.23
CA GLU A 21 -16.94 -2.69 -0.90
C GLU A 21 -15.83 -1.91 -0.19
N PHE A 22 -14.58 -2.33 -0.37
CA PHE A 22 -13.42 -1.69 0.28
C PHE A 22 -12.61 -0.80 -0.67
N LYS A 23 -13.09 -0.55 -1.90
CA LYS A 23 -12.38 0.24 -2.90
C LYS A 23 -12.03 1.63 -2.39
N GLU A 24 -13.00 2.33 -1.81
CA GLU A 24 -12.79 3.69 -1.30
C GLU A 24 -11.75 3.73 -0.17
N TRP A 25 -11.72 2.68 0.67
CA TRP A 25 -10.73 2.60 1.76
C TRP A 25 -9.32 2.40 1.22
N ARG A 26 -9.17 1.58 0.16
CA ARG A 26 -7.90 1.42 -0.55
C ARG A 26 -7.46 2.72 -1.21
N CYS A 27 -8.37 3.41 -1.91
CA CYS A 27 -8.08 4.70 -2.53
C CYS A 27 -7.63 5.74 -1.50
N ALA A 28 -8.39 5.92 -0.42
CA ALA A 28 -8.07 6.89 0.63
C ALA A 28 -6.73 6.58 1.32
N ALA A 29 -6.45 5.30 1.61
CA ALA A 29 -5.17 4.89 2.17
C ALA A 29 -4.01 5.13 1.18
N GLY A 30 -4.24 4.88 -0.11
CA GLY A 30 -3.29 5.12 -1.19
C GLY A 30 -2.95 6.60 -1.36
N GLU A 31 -3.95 7.47 -1.28
CA GLU A 31 -3.77 8.93 -1.28
C GLU A 31 -2.99 9.39 -0.04
N GLU A 32 -3.35 8.90 1.14
CA GLU A 32 -2.67 9.26 2.39
C GLU A 32 -1.18 8.85 2.37
N VAL A 33 -0.88 7.62 1.93
CA VAL A 33 0.51 7.16 1.85
C VAL A 33 1.29 7.92 0.77
N SER A 34 0.64 8.32 -0.32
CA SER A 34 1.25 9.14 -1.37
C SER A 34 1.60 10.53 -0.88
N LEU A 35 0.68 11.20 -0.17
CA LEU A 35 0.92 12.52 0.43
C LEU A 35 2.04 12.50 1.47
N ARG A 36 2.11 11.45 2.30
CA ARG A 36 3.21 11.26 3.26
C ARG A 36 4.54 11.03 2.55
N THR A 37 4.52 10.23 1.49
CA THR A 37 5.69 9.96 0.65
C THR A 37 6.21 11.25 0.03
N GLU A 38 5.34 12.03 -0.62
CA GLU A 38 5.68 13.32 -1.23
C GLU A 38 6.40 14.26 -0.25
N ARG A 39 5.86 14.44 0.96
CA ARG A 39 6.52 15.27 1.98
C ARG A 39 7.92 14.77 2.32
N LYS A 40 8.12 13.45 2.46
CA LYS A 40 9.44 12.87 2.74
C LYS A 40 10.42 13.04 1.57
N LEU A 41 9.94 13.05 0.33
CA LEU A 41 10.78 13.31 -0.84
C LEU A 41 11.28 14.76 -0.84
N VAL A 42 10.40 15.71 -0.54
CA VAL A 42 10.74 17.13 -0.38
C VAL A 42 11.75 17.32 0.77
N GLU A 43 11.50 16.73 1.94
CA GLU A 43 12.43 16.77 3.08
C GLU A 43 13.78 16.13 2.79
N ALA A 44 13.82 15.08 1.95
CA ALA A 44 15.04 14.42 1.54
C ALA A 44 15.81 15.18 0.43
N GLY A 45 15.21 16.21 -0.16
CA GLY A 45 15.80 16.99 -1.24
C GLY A 45 15.88 16.21 -2.57
N ILE A 46 14.94 15.29 -2.82
CA ILE A 46 14.78 14.69 -4.16
C ILE A 46 14.24 15.79 -5.07
N VAL A 47 15.03 16.24 -6.04
CA VAL A 47 14.66 17.35 -6.94
C VAL A 47 14.20 16.88 -8.32
N GLU A 48 14.70 15.73 -8.77
CA GLU A 48 14.37 15.20 -10.09
C GLU A 48 12.91 14.72 -10.11
N GLU A 49 12.11 15.32 -10.99
CA GLU A 49 10.69 14.98 -11.08
C GLU A 49 10.46 13.51 -11.46
N GLU A 50 11.36 12.92 -12.27
CA GLU A 50 11.26 11.53 -12.67
C GLU A 50 11.41 10.57 -11.47
N ASP A 51 12.38 10.84 -10.60
CA ASP A 51 12.61 10.09 -9.37
C ASP A 51 11.43 10.21 -8.42
N GLN A 52 10.91 11.44 -8.26
CA GLN A 52 9.70 11.65 -7.45
C GLN A 52 8.51 10.88 -8.01
N ARG A 53 8.28 10.94 -9.34
CA ARG A 53 7.20 10.22 -10.01
C ARG A 53 7.32 8.72 -9.82
N ALA A 54 8.52 8.14 -9.92
CA ALA A 54 8.74 6.71 -9.73
C ALA A 54 8.36 6.26 -8.32
N ILE A 55 8.83 6.99 -7.29
CA ILE A 55 8.55 6.65 -5.88
C ILE A 55 7.06 6.87 -5.56
N LEU A 56 6.46 7.96 -6.04
CA LEU A 56 5.04 8.24 -5.83
C LEU A 56 4.14 7.24 -6.56
N LYS A 57 4.52 6.77 -7.75
CA LYS A 57 3.80 5.71 -8.45
C LYS A 57 3.77 4.43 -7.62
N ALA A 58 4.90 4.07 -7.01
CA ALA A 58 4.96 2.91 -6.13
C ALA A 58 4.09 3.08 -4.88
N ALA A 59 4.06 4.27 -4.27
CA ALA A 59 3.18 4.58 -3.14
C ALA A 59 1.69 4.46 -3.52
N LYS A 60 1.29 5.04 -4.66
CA LYS A 60 -0.10 4.99 -5.18
C LYS A 60 -0.57 3.57 -5.45
N SER A 61 0.35 2.70 -5.87
CA SER A 61 0.04 1.34 -6.28
C SER A 61 0.23 0.31 -5.16
N LEU A 62 0.43 0.76 -3.91
CA LEU A 62 0.69 -0.12 -2.77
C LEU A 62 -0.49 -1.08 -2.52
N PHE A 63 -1.72 -0.63 -2.67
CA PHE A 63 -2.94 -1.41 -2.33
C PHE A 63 -3.62 -2.07 -3.53
N VAL A 64 -2.96 -2.12 -4.67
CA VAL A 64 -3.47 -2.72 -5.91
C VAL A 64 -2.41 -3.61 -6.54
N ASP A 65 -2.84 -4.52 -7.41
CA ASP A 65 -1.93 -5.33 -8.21
C ASP A 65 -1.24 -4.44 -9.25
N ASP A 66 0.06 -4.23 -9.08
CA ASP A 66 0.92 -3.52 -10.03
C ASP A 66 2.24 -4.29 -10.19
N ALA A 67 2.49 -4.77 -11.41
CA ALA A 67 3.67 -5.56 -11.76
C ALA A 67 4.99 -4.79 -11.67
N ALA A 68 4.96 -3.45 -11.71
CA ALA A 68 6.13 -2.61 -11.54
C ALA A 68 6.51 -2.39 -10.07
N VAL A 69 5.58 -2.65 -9.15
CA VAL A 69 5.73 -2.32 -7.72
C VAL A 69 5.84 -3.59 -6.89
N TRP A 70 5.08 -4.62 -7.24
CA TRP A 70 5.08 -5.90 -6.55
C TRP A 70 5.90 -6.94 -7.32
N PRO A 71 6.94 -7.55 -6.71
CA PRO A 71 7.77 -8.55 -7.40
C PRO A 71 7.00 -9.76 -7.93
N LEU A 72 5.92 -10.15 -7.24
CA LEU A 72 5.03 -11.24 -7.65
C LEU A 72 3.83 -10.74 -8.47
N LYS A 73 3.81 -9.47 -8.86
CA LYS A 73 2.72 -8.78 -9.55
C LYS A 73 1.39 -8.71 -8.78
N ILE A 74 1.37 -9.26 -7.56
CA ILE A 74 0.20 -9.28 -6.67
C ILE A 74 0.51 -8.51 -5.39
N SER A 75 -0.43 -7.67 -4.97
CA SER A 75 -0.35 -6.97 -3.70
C SER A 75 -0.61 -7.93 -2.55
N GLN A 76 0.27 -7.88 -1.55
CA GLN A 76 0.19 -8.73 -0.36
C GLN A 76 0.29 -7.90 0.92
N TYR A 77 -0.11 -6.63 0.85
CA TYR A 77 -0.02 -5.68 1.96
C TYR A 77 -0.72 -6.17 3.23
N TYR A 78 -1.81 -6.94 3.06
CA TYR A 78 -2.58 -7.54 4.14
C TYR A 78 -1.83 -8.63 4.92
N LEU A 79 -0.70 -9.11 4.40
CA LEU A 79 0.25 -10.00 5.10
C LEU A 79 1.41 -9.23 5.74
N GLY A 80 1.31 -7.89 5.82
CA GLY A 80 2.37 -7.01 6.30
C GLY A 80 3.56 -6.88 5.33
N ARG A 81 3.45 -7.40 4.11
CA ARG A 81 4.46 -7.26 3.07
C ARG A 81 4.38 -5.87 2.44
N ILE A 82 5.51 -5.35 2.01
CA ILE A 82 5.59 -4.12 1.20
C ILE A 82 6.62 -4.34 0.08
N PRO A 83 6.54 -3.55 -1.00
CA PRO A 83 7.61 -3.47 -1.98
C PRO A 83 8.97 -3.20 -1.33
N ARG A 84 10.03 -3.73 -1.91
CA ARG A 84 11.39 -3.48 -1.44
C ARG A 84 11.76 -2.03 -1.76
N ILE A 85 11.67 -1.16 -0.76
CA ILE A 85 11.94 0.27 -0.95
C ILE A 85 13.36 0.55 -1.44
N GLY A 86 14.34 -0.30 -1.08
CA GLY A 86 15.71 -0.17 -1.59
C GLY A 86 15.86 -0.39 -3.10
N ASP A 87 14.92 -1.11 -3.71
CA ASP A 87 14.87 -1.31 -5.17
C ASP A 87 14.16 -0.13 -5.87
N ILE A 88 13.38 0.65 -5.12
CA ILE A 88 12.65 1.84 -5.59
C ILE A 88 13.48 3.11 -5.42
N VAL A 89 14.14 3.26 -4.27
CA VAL A 89 15.02 4.40 -3.94
C VAL A 89 16.46 4.00 -4.23
N THR A 90 16.89 4.22 -5.47
CA THR A 90 18.16 3.71 -5.97
C THR A 90 19.34 4.62 -5.57
N ARG A 91 20.56 4.16 -5.88
CA ARG A 91 21.79 4.91 -5.61
C ARG A 91 21.90 6.15 -6.51
N GLU A 92 21.37 6.06 -7.72
CA GLU A 92 21.38 7.13 -8.71
C GLU A 92 20.53 8.31 -8.23
N MET A 93 19.35 8.02 -7.65
CA MET A 93 18.45 9.02 -7.06
C MET A 93 19.06 9.69 -5.83
N VAL A 94 19.72 8.89 -4.97
CA VAL A 94 20.35 9.36 -3.73
C VAL A 94 21.74 8.75 -3.55
N PRO A 95 22.81 9.42 -4.03
CA PRO A 95 24.17 8.88 -3.96
C PRO A 95 24.67 8.66 -2.53
N ASP A 96 24.32 9.58 -1.62
CA ASP A 96 24.65 9.49 -0.20
C ASP A 96 23.97 8.27 0.45
N THR A 97 24.78 7.34 0.93
CA THR A 97 24.29 6.06 1.47
C THR A 97 23.52 6.23 2.78
N VAL A 98 23.89 7.19 3.62
CA VAL A 98 23.20 7.44 4.90
C VAL A 98 21.84 8.07 4.64
N LYS A 99 21.78 9.10 3.78
CA LYS A 99 20.52 9.75 3.39
C LYS A 99 19.58 8.76 2.70
N ARG A 100 20.11 7.95 1.77
CA ARG A 100 19.32 6.93 1.06
C ARG A 100 18.71 5.91 2.02
N ARG A 101 19.52 5.34 2.92
CA ARG A 101 19.03 4.37 3.92
C ARG A 101 18.00 4.98 4.85
N LYS A 102 18.21 6.23 5.28
CA LYS A 102 17.25 6.95 6.12
C LYS A 102 15.91 7.14 5.41
N LEU A 103 15.93 7.61 4.16
CA LEU A 103 14.72 7.76 3.35
C LEU A 103 14.00 6.42 3.14
N ALA A 104 14.73 5.39 2.73
CA ALA A 104 14.16 4.07 2.49
C ALA A 104 13.51 3.47 3.75
N SER A 105 14.17 3.59 4.92
CA SER A 105 13.61 3.15 6.20
C SER A 105 12.36 3.93 6.60
N HIS A 106 12.35 5.25 6.39
CA HIS A 106 11.19 6.09 6.70
C HIS A 106 9.99 5.75 5.81
N LEU A 107 10.20 5.57 4.51
CA LEU A 107 9.14 5.16 3.58
C LEU A 107 8.64 3.76 3.93
N SER A 108 9.56 2.82 4.20
CA SER A 108 9.23 1.45 4.61
C SER A 108 8.32 1.43 5.85
N ALA A 109 8.65 2.21 6.88
CA ALA A 109 7.87 2.28 8.10
C ALA A 109 6.47 2.85 7.86
N ASP A 110 6.37 3.93 7.08
CA ASP A 110 5.10 4.57 6.77
C ASP A 110 4.19 3.67 5.92
N TRP A 111 4.74 3.06 4.87
CA TRP A 111 3.99 2.19 3.96
C TRP A 111 3.51 0.93 4.69
N HIS A 112 4.37 0.31 5.50
CA HIS A 112 3.99 -0.82 6.33
C HIS A 112 2.88 -0.45 7.32
N THR A 113 3.01 0.70 7.99
CA THR A 113 1.99 1.18 8.95
C THR A 113 0.65 1.40 8.26
N SER A 114 0.63 2.05 7.10
CA SER A 114 -0.61 2.24 6.33
C SER A 114 -1.22 0.91 5.90
N ALA A 115 -0.40 -0.06 5.47
CA ALA A 115 -0.85 -1.40 5.11
C ALA A 115 -1.51 -2.14 6.28
N ILE A 116 -0.89 -2.17 7.45
CA ILE A 116 -1.44 -2.84 8.63
C ILE A 116 -2.74 -2.17 9.10
N ARG A 117 -2.79 -0.83 9.10
CA ARG A 117 -4.00 -0.09 9.48
C ARG A 117 -5.16 -0.38 8.55
N LEU A 118 -4.93 -0.36 7.23
CA LEU A 118 -5.96 -0.67 6.24
C LEU A 118 -6.43 -2.13 6.38
N ALA A 119 -5.50 -3.07 6.49
CA ALA A 119 -5.81 -4.49 6.64
C ALA A 119 -6.65 -4.74 7.91
N GLY A 120 -6.25 -4.14 9.04
CA GLY A 120 -7.01 -4.22 10.28
C GLY A 120 -8.42 -3.61 10.17
N ARG A 121 -8.56 -2.49 9.46
CA ARG A 121 -9.85 -1.84 9.22
C ARG A 121 -10.79 -2.73 8.40
N ILE A 122 -10.30 -3.29 7.28
CA ILE A 122 -11.04 -4.20 6.39
C ILE A 122 -11.47 -5.45 7.17
N PHE A 123 -10.52 -6.11 7.84
CA PHE A 123 -10.79 -7.33 8.58
C PHE A 123 -11.80 -7.10 9.70
N GLY A 124 -11.65 -6.03 10.48
CA GLY A 124 -12.60 -5.67 11.53
C GLY A 124 -14.01 -5.37 10.98
N SER A 125 -14.12 -4.81 9.77
CA SER A 125 -15.42 -4.62 9.12
C SER A 125 -16.09 -5.96 8.82
N ILE A 126 -15.35 -6.90 8.22
CA ILE A 126 -15.84 -8.24 7.91
C ILE A 126 -16.32 -8.96 9.17
N GLN A 127 -15.52 -8.94 10.23
CA GLN A 127 -15.89 -9.56 11.51
C GLN A 127 -17.22 -9.02 12.06
N ARG A 128 -17.42 -7.70 12.02
CA ARG A 128 -18.68 -7.07 12.46
C ARG A 128 -19.86 -7.49 11.60
N THR A 129 -19.70 -7.49 10.28
CA THR A 129 -20.76 -7.93 9.35
C THR A 129 -21.11 -9.40 9.55
N MET A 130 -20.12 -10.26 9.79
CA MET A 130 -20.36 -11.68 10.05
C MET A 130 -21.06 -11.92 11.39
N ALA A 131 -20.66 -11.21 12.45
CA ALA A 131 -21.30 -11.30 13.77
C ALA A 131 -22.78 -10.84 13.74
N ALA A 132 -23.07 -9.77 13.01
CA ALA A 132 -24.45 -9.27 12.85
C ALA A 132 -25.35 -10.30 12.17
N ARG A 133 -24.84 -10.98 11.13
CA ARG A 133 -25.59 -12.02 10.40
C ARG A 133 -25.73 -13.35 11.16
N ALA A 134 -24.85 -13.63 12.11
CA ALA A 134 -24.98 -14.82 12.97
C ALA A 134 -26.00 -14.63 14.11
N SER A 135 -26.40 -13.38 14.37
CA SER A 135 -27.34 -12.98 15.43
C SER A 135 -28.77 -12.75 14.91
N SER A 136 -28.98 -12.91 13.60
CA SER A 136 -30.26 -12.75 12.89
C SER A 136 -30.79 -14.09 12.41
#